data_AF-A0A820HEC8-F1
#
_entry.id   AF-A0A820HEC8-F1
#
_cell.length_a   1.000
_cell.length_b   1.000
_cell.length_c   1.000
_cell.angle_alpha   90.00
_cell.angle_beta   90.00
_cell.angle_gamma   90.00
#
_symmetry.space_group_name_H-M   'P 1'
#
loop_
_entity.id
_entity.type
_entity.pdbx_description
1 polymer ?
#
loop_
_entity_poly.entity_id
_entity_poly.type
_entity_poly.pdbx_seq_one_letter_code
_entity_poly.pdbx_strand_id
1 'polypeptide(L)' 'MLPQEEALDILVEFLHVHGYTKVKGIPLETIRLLASTVLKENVFVYGKKIYQQVLGGAMGS' A
#
# COMPACT_ATOMS: atom_id res chain seq x y z
N MET A 1 -12.24 0.63 -13.60
CA MET A 1 -11.03 0.48 -12.75
C MET A 1 -11.35 -0.54 -11.69
N LEU A 2 -10.42 -1.44 -11.38
CA LEU A 2 -10.60 -2.38 -10.28
C LEU A 2 -10.61 -1.60 -8.95
N PRO A 3 -11.53 -1.89 -8.01
CA PRO A 3 -11.52 -1.32 -6.68
C PRO A 3 -10.16 -1.50 -5.98
N GLN A 4 -9.74 -0.51 -5.20
CA GLN A 4 -8.44 -0.52 -4.53
C GLN A 4 -8.24 -1.72 -3.60
N GLU A 5 -9.30 -2.15 -2.90
CA GLU A 5 -9.23 -3.30 -2.01
C GLU A 5 -9.06 -4.62 -2.79
N GLU A 6 -9.80 -4.78 -3.90
CA GLU A 6 -9.65 -5.95 -4.78
C GLU A 6 -8.23 -6.03 -5.38
N ALA A 7 -7.60 -4.89 -5.67
CA ALA A 7 -6.25 -4.87 -6.22
C ALA A 7 -5.20 -5.35 -5.21
N LEU A 8 -5.39 -5.03 -3.93
CA LEU A 8 -4.52 -5.51 -2.85
C LEU A 8 -4.70 -7.00 -2.62
N ASP A 9 -5.93 -7.50 -2.68
CA ASP A 9 -6.21 -8.92 -2.50
C ASP A 9 -5.59 -9.75 -3.63
N ILE A 10 -5.71 -9.30 -4.89
CA ILE A 10 -5.05 -9.94 -6.05
C ILE A 10 -3.52 -9.96 -5.90
N LEU A 11 -2.92 -8.87 -5.40
CA LEU A 11 -1.48 -8.81 -5.16
C LEU A 11 -1.04 -9.83 -4.10
N VAL A 12 -1.80 -9.94 -3.00
CA VAL A 12 -1.51 -10.91 -1.93
C VAL A 12 -1.65 -12.34 -2.44
N GLU A 13 -2.68 -12.62 -3.23
CA GLU A 13 -2.90 -13.93 -3.85
C GLU A 13 -1.76 -14.28 -4.82
N PHE A 14 -1.37 -13.35 -5.70
CA PHE A 14 -0.24 -13.52 -6.61
C PHE A 14 1.06 -13.87 -5.86
N LEU A 15 1.33 -13.18 -4.76
CA LEU A 15 2.51 -13.44 -3.94
C LEU A 15 2.44 -14.83 -3.28
N HIS A 16 1.28 -15.23 -2.77
CA HIS A 16 1.08 -16.58 -2.23
C HIS A 16 1.30 -17.68 -3.28
N VAL A 17 0.73 -17.51 -4.50
CA VAL A 17 0.89 -18.46 -5.61
C VAL A 17 2.36 -18.65 -5.99
N HIS A 18 3.18 -17.61 -5.85
CA HIS A 18 4.62 -17.66 -6.09
C HIS A 18 5.45 -18.05 -4.84
N GLY A 19 4.82 -18.54 -3.79
CA GLY A 19 5.49 -19.07 -2.59
C GLY A 19 5.98 -18.02 -1.60
N TYR A 20 5.59 -16.75 -1.77
CA TYR A 20 5.89 -15.72 -0.78
C TYR A 20 4.91 -15.81 0.38
N THR A 21 5.45 -15.90 1.59
CA THR A 21 4.71 -15.72 2.85
C THR A 21 5.05 -14.39 3.53
N LYS A 22 6.16 -13.78 3.10
CA LYS A 22 6.70 -12.52 3.60
C LYS A 22 7.54 -11.82 2.52
N VAL A 23 7.58 -10.50 2.53
CA VAL A 23 8.51 -9.69 1.73
C VAL A 23 9.46 -8.97 2.67
N LYS A 24 10.78 -9.16 2.50
CA LYS A 24 11.82 -8.60 3.38
C LYS A 24 11.57 -8.85 4.88
N GLY A 25 11.00 -10.01 5.22
CA GLY A 25 10.68 -10.38 6.61
C GLY A 25 9.30 -9.91 7.10
N ILE A 26 8.58 -9.09 6.34
CA ILE A 26 7.26 -8.57 6.71
C ILE A 26 6.16 -9.50 6.16
N PRO A 27 5.22 -9.99 7.00
CA PRO A 27 4.10 -10.82 6.55
C PRO A 27 3.25 -10.13 5.48
N LEU A 28 2.72 -10.91 4.54
CA LEU A 28 1.88 -10.36 3.47
C LEU A 28 0.64 -9.62 3.99
N GLU A 29 0.01 -10.10 5.07
CA GLU A 29 -1.14 -9.41 5.67
C GLU A 29 -0.76 -8.03 6.23
N THR A 30 0.42 -7.91 6.81
CA THR A 30 0.93 -6.60 7.29
C THR A 30 1.16 -5.65 6.12
N ILE A 31 1.69 -6.16 5.00
CA ILE A 31 1.90 -5.35 3.78
C ILE A 31 0.56 -4.90 3.20
N ARG A 32 -0.44 -5.80 3.17
CA ARG A 32 -1.80 -5.51 2.73
C ARG A 32 -2.43 -4.39 3.55
N LEU A 33 -2.34 -4.48 4.88
CA LEU A 33 -2.86 -3.45 5.79
C LEU A 33 -2.16 -2.10 5.58
N LEU A 34 -0.82 -2.09 5.52
CA LEU A 34 -0.05 -0.87 5.29
C LEU A 34 -0.40 -0.22 3.94
N ALA A 35 -0.48 -1.02 2.87
CA ALA A 35 -0.85 -0.53 1.56
C ALA A 35 -2.28 0.02 1.53
N SER A 36 -3.22 -0.64 2.25
CA SER A 36 -4.59 -0.14 2.41
C SER A 36 -4.62 1.22 3.09
N THR A 37 -3.86 1.42 4.17
CA THR A 37 -3.75 2.72 4.85
C THR A 37 -3.20 3.79 3.91
N VAL A 38 -2.13 3.49 3.18
CA VAL A 38 -1.52 4.40 2.20
C VAL A 38 -2.53 4.85 1.15
N LEU A 39 -3.32 3.92 0.60
CA LEU A 39 -4.33 4.21 -0.41
C LEU A 39 -5.53 4.97 0.15
N LYS A 40 -6.04 4.59 1.33
CA LYS A 40 -7.20 5.22 1.98
C LYS A 40 -6.91 6.64 2.45
N GLU A 41 -5.76 6.84 3.09
CA GLU A 41 -5.34 8.15 3.59
C GLU A 41 -4.73 9.02 2.48
N ASN A 42 -4.50 8.43 1.30
CA ASN A 42 -3.87 9.07 0.15
C ASN A 42 -2.50 9.67 0.50
N VAL A 43 -1.73 8.92 1.30
CA VAL A 43 -0.41 9.33 1.80
C VAL A 43 0.70 8.65 1.01
N PHE A 44 1.84 9.33 0.85
CA PHE A 44 3.01 8.76 0.19
C PHE A 44 4.29 9.32 0.78
N VAL A 45 5.40 8.62 0.54
CA VAL A 45 6.74 9.04 0.99
C VAL A 45 7.50 9.60 -0.19
N TYR A 46 8.13 10.77 -0.01
CA TYR A 46 9.08 11.31 -0.96
C TYR A 46 10.31 11.85 -0.21
N GLY A 47 11.48 11.31 -0.51
CA GLY A 47 12.69 11.56 0.26
C GLY A 47 12.56 11.05 1.70
N LYS A 48 12.68 11.97 2.68
CA LYS A 48 12.54 11.67 4.13
C LYS A 48 11.25 12.25 4.73
N LYS A 49 10.27 12.62 3.90
CA LYS A 49 9.02 13.25 4.31
C LYS A 49 7.81 12.43 3.92
N ILE A 50 6.75 12.53 4.72
CA ILE A 50 5.44 11.94 4.46
C ILE A 50 4.53 13.06 3.96
N TYR A 51 3.88 12.80 2.84
CA TYR A 51 2.96 13.70 2.16
C TYR A 51 1.57 13.08 2.14
N GLN A 52 0.55 13.92 2.27
CA GLN A 52 -0.84 13.57 2.04
C GLN A 52 -1.34 14.34 0.82
N GLN A 53 -1.89 13.62 -0.16
CA GLN A 53 -2.50 14.26 -1.31
C GLN A 53 -3.88 14.80 -0.93
N VAL A 54 -4.06 16.10 -1.12
CA VAL A 54 -5.28 16.87 -0.83
C VAL A 54 -5.87 17.41 -2.14
N LEU A 55 -7.11 17.90 -2.11
CA LEU A 55 -7.72 18.58 -3.26
C LEU A 55 -6.85 19.78 -3.67
N GLY A 56 -6.25 19.71 -4.86
CA GLY A 56 -5.42 20.77 -5.42
C GLY A 56 -3.91 20.71 -5.12
N GLY A 57 -3.39 19.68 -4.43
CA GLY A 57 -1.95 19.55 -4.19
C GLY A 57 -1.54 18.43 -3.23
N ALA A 58 -0.33 18.53 -2.67
CA ALA A 58 0.15 17.63 -1.62
C ALA A 58 0.62 18.44 -0.40
N MET A 59 0.17 18.07 0.79
CA MET A 59 0.58 18.66 2.06
C MET A 59 1.63 17.76 2.71
N GLY A 60 2.83 18.29 2.95
CA GLY A 60 3.92 17.56 3.61
C GLY A 60 4.02 17.90 5.10
N SER A 61 4.45 16.91 5.88
CA SER A 61 4.95 17.10 7.26
C SER A 61 6.46 17.33 7.29
#